data_AF-A0A2D3WE16-F1
#
_entry.id   AF-A0A2D3WE16-F1
#
_cell.length_a   1.000
_cell.length_b   1.000
_cell.length_c   1.000
_cell.angle_alpha   90.00
_cell.angle_beta   90.00
_cell.angle_gamma   90.00
#
_symmetry.space_group_name_H-M   'P 1'
#
loop_
_entity.id
_entity.type
_entity.pdbx_description
1 polymer ?
#
loop_
_entity_poly.entity_id
_entity_poly.type
_entity_poly.pdbx_seq_one_letter_code
_entity_poly.pdbx_strand_id
1 'polypeptide(L)'
;MSNTPAIEMFDPMEAIINNTEALVYVIDLTTYEIVYANDRCKNTFGDVEGKACYRVLQLGQNGPCDFCPLQQQSVDPLSLPIGTSFEWENQNTINKHHYLYTDRIIRWKNGQLAKVQVGIDITSQKKLESELKNLTHYDTLTTLPNRLLFTVHLSNMIHQANRSKHYAAILFIDLDHFKTINNTKGHSMGDLVLVEAAKRIFNIVRQCDTVARFGGDEFVVLINTSKEDKIQATADAQVVAEKILTELEKPFYIDDYDFRTSASIGIAMFIDTEHSIDDLMKYADSAMHNAKANGRNTFRFFDPVLQKMIEERAHMINRLRKAIENNFMALHYQNQILVNRHQHVVG
;
A
#
# COMPACT_ATOMS: atom_id res chain seq x y z
N MET A 1 65.61 -23.43 -39.34
CA MET A 1 64.64 -23.86 -38.30
C MET A 1 63.66 -22.71 -38.11
N SER A 2 62.58 -22.71 -38.90
CA SER A 2 61.54 -21.69 -38.87
C SER A 2 60.46 -22.10 -37.88
N ASN A 3 60.34 -21.37 -36.78
CA ASN A 3 59.29 -21.52 -35.79
C ASN A 3 58.06 -20.75 -36.30
N THR A 4 57.06 -21.47 -36.81
CA THR A 4 55.75 -20.91 -37.16
C THR A 4 54.94 -20.77 -35.86
N PRO A 5 54.38 -19.60 -35.53
CA PRO A 5 53.45 -19.49 -34.41
C PRO A 5 52.17 -20.25 -34.75
N ALA A 6 51.70 -21.10 -33.83
CA ALA A 6 50.40 -21.73 -33.92
C ALA A 6 49.33 -20.64 -33.96
N ILE A 7 48.58 -20.57 -35.06
CA ILE A 7 47.41 -19.72 -35.19
C ILE A 7 46.35 -20.33 -34.27
N GLU A 8 46.00 -19.63 -33.19
CA GLU A 8 44.82 -19.97 -32.38
C GLU A 8 43.60 -20.05 -33.31
N MET A 9 42.97 -21.22 -33.32
CA MET A 9 41.86 -21.52 -34.20
C MET A 9 40.64 -20.72 -33.73
N PHE A 10 40.32 -19.64 -34.45
CA PHE A 10 39.16 -18.79 -34.16
C PHE A 10 37.86 -19.61 -34.20
N ASP A 11 37.20 -19.78 -33.06
CA ASP A 11 35.84 -20.35 -33.00
C ASP A 11 34.81 -19.21 -33.12
N PRO A 12 34.17 -19.03 -34.30
CA PRO A 12 33.22 -17.94 -34.51
C PRO A 12 32.00 -18.03 -33.58
N MET A 13 31.63 -19.22 -33.11
CA MET A 13 30.50 -19.37 -32.18
C MET A 13 30.85 -18.86 -30.79
N GLU A 14 32.08 -19.10 -30.33
CA GLU A 14 32.57 -18.61 -29.04
C GLU A 14 32.66 -17.08 -29.04
N ALA A 15 33.14 -16.48 -30.14
CA ALA A 15 33.16 -15.03 -30.31
C ALA A 15 31.75 -14.41 -30.25
N ILE A 16 30.75 -15.04 -30.86
CA ILE A 16 29.35 -14.57 -30.82
C ILE A 16 28.79 -14.67 -29.39
N ILE A 17 29.01 -15.80 -28.72
CA ILE A 17 28.49 -16.06 -27.37
C ILE A 17 29.18 -15.18 -26.31
N ASN A 18 30.46 -14.83 -26.49
CA ASN A 18 31.17 -13.95 -25.56
C ASN A 18 30.81 -12.47 -25.75
N ASN A 19 30.29 -12.10 -26.92
CA ASN A 19 29.85 -10.72 -27.19
C ASN A 19 28.38 -10.46 -26.80
N THR A 20 27.70 -11.42 -26.17
CA THR A 20 26.36 -11.21 -25.59
C THR A 20 26.46 -10.63 -24.18
N GLU A 21 25.52 -9.74 -23.83
CA GLU A 21 25.38 -9.27 -22.45
C GLU A 21 24.68 -10.29 -21.53
N ALA A 22 24.14 -11.36 -22.11
CA ALA A 22 23.52 -12.44 -21.37
C ALA A 22 24.56 -13.38 -20.75
N LEU A 23 24.20 -13.93 -19.60
CA LEU A 23 24.91 -15.06 -19.01
C LEU A 23 24.61 -16.29 -19.85
N VAL A 24 25.62 -16.99 -20.36
CA VAL A 24 25.43 -18.25 -21.09
C VAL A 24 26.31 -19.31 -20.46
N TYR A 25 25.70 -20.39 -20.00
CA TYR A 25 26.42 -21.51 -19.43
C TYR A 25 25.68 -22.83 -19.67
N VAL A 26 26.42 -23.93 -19.63
CA VAL A 26 25.91 -25.28 -19.85
C VAL A 26 26.17 -26.10 -18.60
N ILE A 27 25.13 -26.79 -18.11
CA ILE A 27 25.19 -27.61 -16.90
C ILE A 27 24.95 -29.07 -17.28
N ASP A 28 25.82 -29.97 -16.81
CA ASP A 28 25.59 -31.41 -16.88
C ASP A 28 24.44 -31.81 -15.93
N LEU A 29 23.44 -32.53 -16.43
CA LEU A 29 22.27 -32.88 -15.64
C LEU A 29 22.51 -34.00 -14.62
N THR A 30 23.60 -34.75 -14.77
CA THR A 30 23.98 -35.83 -13.86
C THR A 30 24.79 -35.29 -12.68
N THR A 31 25.79 -34.45 -12.95
CA THR A 31 26.72 -33.94 -11.92
C THR A 31 26.34 -32.56 -11.39
N TYR A 32 25.48 -31.82 -12.10
CA TYR A 32 25.19 -30.40 -11.88
C TYR A 32 26.38 -29.47 -12.09
N GLU A 33 27.47 -29.96 -12.67
CA GLU A 33 28.66 -29.17 -12.95
C GLU A 33 28.46 -28.30 -14.19
N ILE A 34 28.98 -27.07 -14.11
CA ILE A 34 29.03 -26.17 -15.26
C ILE A 34 30.15 -26.64 -16.19
N VAL A 35 29.79 -27.13 -17.36
CA VAL A 35 30.74 -27.66 -18.37
C VAL A 35 31.17 -26.63 -19.40
N TYR A 36 30.52 -25.47 -19.41
CA TYR A 36 30.87 -24.32 -20.23
C TYR A 36 30.26 -23.05 -19.62
N ALA A 37 30.99 -21.94 -19.65
CA ALA A 37 30.48 -20.61 -19.33
C ALA A 37 31.12 -19.54 -20.22
N ASN A 38 30.31 -18.61 -20.72
CA ASN A 38 30.80 -17.47 -21.49
C ASN A 38 31.53 -16.45 -20.61
N ASP A 39 32.25 -15.53 -21.23
CA ASP A 39 33.02 -14.49 -20.53
C ASP A 39 32.15 -13.64 -19.62
N ARG A 40 30.92 -13.32 -20.04
CA ARG A 40 29.97 -12.58 -19.19
C ARG A 40 29.69 -13.31 -17.87
N CYS A 41 29.47 -14.62 -17.91
CA CYS A 41 29.26 -15.45 -16.72
C CYS A 41 30.52 -15.51 -15.85
N LYS A 42 31.69 -15.74 -16.45
CA LYS A 42 32.98 -15.78 -15.75
C LYS A 42 33.33 -14.44 -15.10
N ASN A 43 33.07 -13.33 -15.77
CA ASN A 43 33.28 -11.99 -15.22
C ASN A 43 32.30 -11.67 -14.07
N THR A 44 31.10 -12.25 -14.08
CA THR A 44 30.08 -12.00 -13.05
C THR A 44 30.27 -12.86 -11.80
N PHE A 45 30.62 -14.13 -11.97
CA PHE A 45 30.66 -15.13 -10.88
C PHE A 45 32.05 -15.72 -10.63
N GLY A 46 33.05 -15.34 -11.42
CA GLY A 46 34.41 -15.86 -11.35
C GLY A 46 34.59 -17.18 -12.09
N ASP A 47 35.55 -17.98 -11.64
CA ASP A 47 35.82 -19.31 -12.19
C ASP A 47 34.71 -20.29 -11.76
N VAL A 48 33.81 -20.61 -12.69
CA VAL A 48 32.62 -21.44 -12.44
C VAL A 48 32.66 -22.82 -13.11
N GLU A 49 33.53 -23.01 -14.11
CA GLU A 49 33.58 -24.26 -14.88
C GLU A 49 34.14 -25.41 -14.01
N GLY A 50 33.60 -26.61 -14.22
CA GLY A 50 33.92 -27.80 -13.42
C GLY A 50 33.37 -27.77 -11.99
N LYS A 51 32.53 -26.79 -11.64
CA LYS A 51 31.94 -26.65 -10.29
C LYS A 51 30.43 -26.78 -10.37
N ALA A 52 29.84 -27.32 -9.31
CA ALA A 52 28.39 -27.48 -9.20
C ALA A 52 27.68 -26.11 -9.23
N CYS A 53 26.69 -25.96 -10.10
CA CYS A 53 26.04 -24.68 -10.38
C CYS A 53 25.45 -24.01 -9.13
N TYR A 54 24.82 -24.79 -8.25
CA TYR A 54 24.21 -24.29 -7.02
C TYR A 54 25.24 -23.74 -6.03
N ARG A 55 26.50 -24.19 -6.08
CA ARG A 55 27.56 -23.71 -5.17
C ARG A 55 28.20 -22.39 -5.62
N VAL A 56 28.31 -22.19 -6.93
CA VAL A 56 29.09 -21.06 -7.49
C VAL A 56 28.22 -19.94 -8.06
N LEU A 57 26.98 -20.25 -8.43
CA LEU A 57 26.03 -19.24 -8.92
C LEU A 57 25.08 -18.76 -7.82
N GLN A 58 25.02 -19.43 -6.66
CA GLN A 58 24.13 -19.08 -5.56
C GLN A 58 24.86 -19.18 -4.21
N LEU A 59 24.44 -18.35 -3.26
CA LEU A 59 24.98 -18.28 -1.91
C LEU A 59 24.16 -19.18 -0.97
N GLY A 60 24.85 -19.98 -0.16
CA GLY A 60 24.23 -20.78 0.90
C GLY A 60 23.51 -22.06 0.46
N GLN A 61 23.73 -22.52 -0.78
CA GLN A 61 23.12 -23.75 -1.27
C GLN A 61 24.03 -24.97 -1.02
N ASN A 62 23.47 -26.00 -0.38
CA ASN A 62 24.17 -27.26 -0.10
C ASN A 62 23.81 -28.39 -1.08
N GLY A 63 22.87 -28.14 -2.00
CA GLY A 63 22.41 -29.06 -3.02
C GLY A 63 21.70 -28.32 -4.15
N PRO A 64 21.11 -29.03 -5.13
CA PRO A 64 20.31 -28.43 -6.19
C PRO A 64 19.27 -27.45 -5.63
N CYS A 65 19.10 -26.30 -6.27
CA CYS A 65 18.24 -25.24 -5.76
C CYS A 65 16.76 -25.63 -5.88
N ASP A 66 15.97 -25.44 -4.82
CA ASP A 66 14.51 -25.73 -4.81
C ASP A 66 13.73 -24.91 -5.86
N PHE A 67 14.23 -23.73 -6.22
CA PHE A 67 13.66 -22.87 -7.25
C PHE A 67 14.08 -23.25 -8.67
N CYS A 68 14.98 -24.21 -8.86
CA CYS A 68 15.38 -24.66 -10.19
C CYS A 68 14.22 -25.43 -10.84
N PRO A 69 13.83 -25.13 -12.08
CA PRO A 69 12.72 -25.82 -12.75
C PRO A 69 12.89 -27.35 -12.80
N LEU A 70 14.15 -27.82 -12.84
CA LEU A 70 14.46 -29.25 -12.82
C LEU A 70 14.04 -29.94 -11.51
N GLN A 71 14.08 -29.24 -10.38
CA GLN A 71 13.66 -29.77 -9.08
C GLN A 71 12.14 -29.66 -8.88
N GLN A 72 11.48 -28.84 -9.69
CA GLN A 72 10.03 -28.60 -9.62
C GLN A 72 9.23 -29.54 -10.53
N GLN A 73 9.91 -30.33 -11.39
CA GLN A 73 9.24 -31.32 -12.22
C GLN A 73 8.88 -32.56 -11.40
N SER A 74 7.72 -33.14 -11.70
CA SER A 74 7.29 -34.44 -11.15
C SER A 74 8.02 -35.63 -11.78
N VAL A 75 8.95 -35.38 -12.71
CA VAL A 75 9.64 -36.39 -13.51
C VAL A 75 11.15 -36.18 -13.36
N ASP A 76 11.90 -37.29 -13.35
CA ASP A 76 13.37 -37.27 -13.27
C ASP A 76 13.97 -36.35 -14.37
N PRO A 77 14.79 -35.34 -14.02
CA PRO A 77 15.47 -34.47 -14.97
C PRO A 77 16.23 -35.21 -16.08
N LEU A 78 16.76 -36.41 -15.82
CA LEU A 78 17.49 -37.22 -16.80
C LEU A 78 16.57 -37.88 -17.84
N SER A 79 15.26 -37.91 -17.59
CA SER A 79 14.25 -38.45 -18.51
C SER A 79 13.63 -37.38 -19.42
N LEU A 80 14.00 -36.10 -19.24
CA LEU A 80 13.44 -35.00 -20.03
C LEU A 80 13.81 -35.12 -21.52
N PRO A 81 12.84 -34.94 -22.44
CA PRO A 81 13.12 -34.93 -23.87
C PRO A 81 14.11 -33.82 -24.25
N ILE A 82 14.96 -34.11 -25.24
CA ILE A 82 15.82 -33.09 -25.85
C ILE A 82 14.95 -32.02 -26.51
N GLY A 83 15.33 -30.76 -26.31
CA GLY A 83 14.59 -29.60 -26.81
C GLY A 83 13.57 -29.05 -25.82
N THR A 84 13.26 -29.76 -24.73
CA THR A 84 12.45 -29.25 -23.61
C THR A 84 13.04 -27.93 -23.13
N SER A 85 12.19 -26.92 -22.97
CA SER A 85 12.59 -25.59 -22.55
C SER A 85 11.81 -25.12 -21.33
N PHE A 86 12.47 -24.37 -20.46
CA PHE A 86 11.85 -23.70 -19.33
C PHE A 86 12.17 -22.22 -19.38
N GLU A 87 11.20 -21.38 -19.08
CA GLU A 87 11.40 -19.95 -18.88
C GLU A 87 11.03 -19.62 -17.44
N TRP A 88 11.93 -18.98 -16.72
CA TRP A 88 11.75 -18.73 -15.29
C TRP A 88 12.57 -17.54 -14.82
N GLU A 89 12.05 -16.86 -13.80
CA GLU A 89 12.73 -15.74 -13.17
C GLU A 89 13.36 -16.16 -11.85
N ASN A 90 14.53 -15.61 -11.54
CA ASN A 90 15.11 -15.72 -10.21
C ASN A 90 15.95 -14.51 -9.86
N GLN A 91 15.90 -14.11 -8.59
CA GLN A 91 16.85 -13.15 -8.05
C GLN A 91 18.10 -13.90 -7.59
N ASN A 92 19.23 -13.62 -8.22
CA ASN A 92 20.48 -14.26 -7.87
C ASN A 92 20.91 -13.86 -6.44
N THR A 93 21.27 -14.84 -5.63
CA THR A 93 21.56 -14.61 -4.20
C THR A 93 22.93 -13.97 -3.95
N ILE A 94 23.87 -14.03 -4.91
CA ILE A 94 25.21 -13.45 -4.82
C ILE A 94 25.16 -11.95 -5.16
N ASN A 95 24.74 -11.61 -6.38
CA ASN A 95 24.79 -10.23 -6.88
C ASN A 95 23.48 -9.44 -6.71
N LYS A 96 22.39 -10.10 -6.27
CA LYS A 96 21.04 -9.53 -6.09
C LYS A 96 20.34 -9.06 -7.36
N HIS A 97 20.88 -9.37 -8.54
CA HIS A 97 20.25 -9.06 -9.80
C HIS A 97 19.11 -10.03 -10.09
N HIS A 98 18.08 -9.54 -10.78
CA HIS A 98 16.99 -10.35 -11.32
C HIS A 98 17.35 -10.82 -12.72
N TYR A 99 17.22 -12.12 -12.95
CA TYR A 99 17.46 -12.71 -14.26
C TYR A 99 16.22 -13.43 -14.77
N LEU A 100 15.93 -13.25 -16.05
CA LEU A 100 15.05 -14.13 -16.82
C LEU A 100 15.92 -15.22 -17.43
N TYR A 101 15.71 -16.44 -17.00
CA TYR A 101 16.42 -17.61 -17.50
C TYR A 101 15.59 -18.35 -18.55
N THR A 102 16.23 -18.67 -19.67
CA THR A 102 15.74 -19.65 -20.63
C THR A 102 16.66 -20.86 -20.60
N ASP A 103 16.09 -21.98 -20.19
CA ASP A 103 16.75 -23.27 -20.12
C ASP A 103 16.36 -24.12 -21.32
N ARG A 104 17.31 -24.90 -21.85
CA ARG A 104 17.01 -25.88 -22.90
C ARG A 104 17.82 -27.15 -22.73
N ILE A 105 17.13 -28.29 -22.76
CA ILE A 105 17.75 -29.62 -22.65
C ILE A 105 18.38 -30.00 -24.00
N ILE A 106 19.64 -30.40 -23.98
CA ILE A 106 20.43 -30.76 -25.17
C ILE A 106 21.30 -32.00 -24.92
N ARG A 107 21.87 -32.56 -26.00
CA ARG A 107 23.07 -33.41 -25.89
C ARG A 107 24.32 -32.55 -26.07
N TRP A 108 25.29 -32.73 -25.18
CA TRP A 108 26.59 -32.05 -25.27
C TRP A 108 27.64 -32.90 -25.99
N LYS A 109 28.87 -32.39 -26.13
CA LYS A 109 29.99 -32.93 -26.96
C LYS A 109 30.23 -34.45 -26.80
N ASN A 110 29.94 -35.03 -25.63
CA ASN A 110 30.16 -36.45 -25.32
C ASN A 110 28.86 -37.28 -25.26
N GLY A 111 27.73 -36.75 -25.78
CA GLY A 111 26.42 -37.41 -25.73
C GLY A 111 25.69 -37.30 -24.38
N GLN A 112 26.36 -36.77 -23.36
CA GLN A 112 25.77 -36.50 -22.04
C GLN A 112 24.60 -35.51 -22.15
N LEU A 113 23.58 -35.73 -21.32
CA LEU A 113 22.42 -34.85 -21.24
C LEU A 113 22.80 -33.61 -20.44
N ALA A 114 22.65 -32.45 -21.06
CA ALA A 114 23.00 -31.18 -20.46
C ALA A 114 21.89 -30.16 -20.66
N LYS A 115 21.95 -29.08 -19.89
CA LYS A 115 21.05 -27.94 -20.01
C LYS A 115 21.87 -26.72 -20.39
N VAL A 116 21.54 -26.11 -21.53
CA VAL A 116 21.99 -24.74 -21.82
C VAL A 116 21.08 -23.79 -21.06
N GLN A 117 21.68 -22.83 -20.38
CA GLN A 117 20.97 -21.81 -19.65
C GLN A 117 21.45 -20.44 -20.12
N VAL A 118 20.50 -19.60 -20.53
CA VAL A 118 20.72 -18.22 -20.92
C VAL A 118 20.02 -17.33 -19.91
N GLY A 119 20.75 -16.47 -19.21
CA GLY A 119 20.23 -15.52 -18.23
C GLY A 119 20.34 -14.09 -18.74
N ILE A 120 19.20 -13.43 -18.96
CA ILE A 120 19.13 -12.01 -19.31
C ILE A 120 18.87 -11.23 -18.03
N ASP A 121 19.69 -10.20 -17.78
CA ASP A 121 19.51 -9.32 -16.62
C ASP A 121 18.30 -8.41 -16.83
N ILE A 122 17.27 -8.59 -16.01
CA ILE A 122 16.03 -7.81 -16.02
C ILE A 122 15.94 -6.88 -14.80
N THR A 123 17.04 -6.66 -14.08
CA THR A 123 17.05 -5.87 -12.84
C THR A 123 16.54 -4.44 -13.06
N SER A 124 17.01 -3.78 -14.11
CA SER A 124 16.57 -2.42 -14.44
C SER A 124 15.07 -2.37 -14.77
N GLN A 125 14.57 -3.37 -15.50
CA GLN A 125 13.14 -3.49 -15.79
C GLN A 125 12.32 -3.69 -14.52
N LYS A 126 12.72 -4.62 -13.63
CA LYS A 126 12.04 -4.84 -12.34
C LYS A 126 12.04 -3.59 -11.45
N LYS A 127 13.14 -2.83 -11.44
CA LYS A 127 13.22 -1.55 -10.72
C LYS A 127 12.26 -0.52 -11.30
N LEU A 128 12.25 -0.34 -12.62
CA LEU A 128 11.31 0.54 -13.32
C LEU A 128 9.85 0.13 -13.10
N GLU A 129 9.52 -1.16 -13.14
CA GLU A 129 8.19 -1.69 -12.82
C GLU A 129 7.81 -1.36 -11.36
N SER A 130 8.73 -1.51 -10.42
CA SER A 130 8.50 -1.17 -9.01
C SER A 130 8.33 0.33 -8.79
N GLU A 131 9.10 1.17 -9.48
CA GLU A 131 9.00 2.63 -9.43
C GLU A 131 7.70 3.11 -10.08
N LEU A 132 7.31 2.53 -11.21
CA LEU A 132 6.01 2.77 -11.85
C LEU A 132 4.87 2.40 -10.89
N LYS A 133 4.98 1.26 -10.20
CA LYS A 133 4.01 0.83 -9.20
C LYS A 133 3.93 1.79 -8.02
N ASN A 134 5.02 2.46 -7.64
CA ASN A 134 5.00 3.51 -6.64
C ASN A 134 4.33 4.80 -7.16
N LEU A 135 4.58 5.19 -8.42
CA LEU A 135 3.94 6.36 -9.04
C LEU A 135 2.43 6.16 -9.29
N THR A 136 1.95 4.92 -9.44
CA THR A 136 0.52 4.63 -9.65
C THR A 136 -0.30 4.59 -8.37
N HIS A 137 0.31 4.61 -7.19
CA HIS A 137 -0.39 4.42 -5.91
C HIS A 137 -0.44 5.66 -5.01
N TYR A 138 0.34 6.68 -5.32
CA TYR A 138 0.38 7.93 -4.57
C TYR A 138 0.01 9.11 -5.45
N ASP A 139 -0.60 10.13 -4.84
CA ASP A 139 -0.84 11.43 -5.45
C ASP A 139 0.48 12.18 -5.58
N THR A 140 0.83 12.63 -6.79
CA THR A 140 2.14 13.23 -7.08
C THR A 140 2.36 14.58 -6.41
N LEU A 141 1.28 15.28 -6.05
CA LEU A 141 1.36 16.59 -5.39
C LEU A 141 1.52 16.45 -3.87
N THR A 142 0.67 15.64 -3.24
CA THR A 142 0.59 15.57 -1.77
C THR A 142 1.35 14.40 -1.17
N THR A 143 1.80 13.44 -1.99
CA THR A 143 2.41 12.16 -1.59
C THR A 143 1.51 11.27 -0.74
N LEU A 144 0.24 11.62 -0.59
CA LEU A 144 -0.76 10.77 0.03
C LEU A 144 -1.14 9.60 -0.89
N PRO A 145 -1.61 8.46 -0.35
CA PRO A 145 -2.30 7.44 -1.12
C PRO A 145 -3.30 8.05 -2.11
N ASN A 146 -3.31 7.55 -3.33
CA ASN A 146 -4.33 7.93 -4.31
C ASN A 146 -5.55 7.00 -4.20
N ARG A 147 -6.54 7.21 -5.06
CA ARG A 147 -7.77 6.41 -5.10
C ARG A 147 -7.52 4.89 -5.23
N LEU A 148 -6.52 4.48 -6.00
CA LEU A 148 -6.21 3.07 -6.21
C LEU A 148 -5.67 2.43 -4.93
N LEU A 149 -4.69 3.05 -4.28
CA LEU A 149 -4.13 2.54 -3.03
C LEU A 149 -5.16 2.58 -1.89
N PHE A 150 -5.97 3.64 -1.82
CA PHE A 150 -7.05 3.73 -0.85
C PHE A 150 -8.06 2.58 -1.00
N THR A 151 -8.44 2.22 -2.23
CA THR A 151 -9.36 1.11 -2.50
C THR A 151 -8.81 -0.22 -1.97
N VAL A 152 -7.50 -0.45 -2.12
CA VAL A 152 -6.83 -1.63 -1.55
C VAL A 152 -6.88 -1.60 -0.01
N HIS A 153 -6.59 -0.46 0.61
CA HIS A 153 -6.65 -0.31 2.07
C HIS A 153 -8.08 -0.50 2.62
N LEU A 154 -9.08 0.05 1.93
CA LEU A 154 -10.48 -0.11 2.29
C LEU A 154 -10.93 -1.57 2.19
N SER A 155 -10.56 -2.27 1.11
CA SER A 155 -10.84 -3.71 0.99
C SER A 155 -10.27 -4.49 2.19
N ASN A 156 -9.00 -4.24 2.54
CA ASN A 156 -8.37 -4.87 3.70
C ASN A 156 -9.09 -4.53 5.02
N MET A 157 -9.51 -3.27 5.19
CA MET A 157 -10.22 -2.82 6.38
C MET A 157 -11.60 -3.46 6.51
N ILE A 158 -12.35 -3.61 5.41
CA ILE A 158 -13.64 -4.32 5.42
C ILE A 158 -13.47 -5.77 5.90
N HIS A 159 -12.45 -6.47 5.40
CA HIS A 159 -12.15 -7.83 5.85
C HIS A 159 -11.73 -7.86 7.33
N GLN A 160 -10.97 -6.88 7.79
CA GLN A 160 -10.57 -6.76 9.19
C GLN A 160 -11.76 -6.46 10.11
N ALA A 161 -12.61 -5.51 9.75
CA ALA A 161 -13.82 -5.14 10.46
C ALA A 161 -14.75 -6.35 10.60
N ASN A 162 -14.98 -7.10 9.51
CA ASN A 162 -15.84 -8.29 9.55
C ASN A 162 -15.30 -9.38 10.50
N ARG A 163 -13.97 -9.60 10.53
CA ARG A 163 -13.34 -10.59 11.42
C ARG A 163 -13.34 -10.15 12.89
N SER A 164 -13.06 -8.88 13.15
CA SER A 164 -12.94 -8.33 14.51
C SER A 164 -14.27 -7.87 15.10
N LYS A 165 -15.33 -7.76 14.28
CA LYS A 165 -16.61 -7.14 14.65
C LYS A 165 -16.45 -5.72 15.19
N HIS A 166 -15.43 -5.01 14.69
CA HIS A 166 -15.22 -3.61 14.96
C HIS A 166 -15.77 -2.73 13.84
N TYR A 167 -16.42 -1.64 14.22
CA TYR A 167 -16.83 -0.61 13.27
C TYR A 167 -15.62 0.17 12.73
N ALA A 168 -15.75 0.63 11.50
CA ALA A 168 -14.83 1.54 10.83
C ALA A 168 -15.64 2.64 10.12
N ALA A 169 -14.96 3.70 9.67
CA ALA A 169 -15.62 4.82 9.02
C ALA A 169 -14.83 5.32 7.80
N ILE A 170 -15.55 5.79 6.78
CA ILE A 170 -15.01 6.57 5.67
C ILE A 170 -15.46 8.02 5.86
N LEU A 171 -14.52 8.94 5.82
CA LEU A 171 -14.76 10.38 5.76
C LEU A 171 -14.37 10.86 4.36
N PHE A 172 -15.35 11.31 3.59
CA PHE A 172 -15.13 11.99 2.32
C PHE A 172 -15.11 13.50 2.57
N ILE A 173 -14.05 14.18 2.14
CA ILE A 173 -13.74 15.57 2.49
C ILE A 173 -13.53 16.35 1.21
N ASP A 174 -14.16 17.52 1.11
CA ASP A 174 -13.96 18.46 0.00
C ASP A 174 -13.68 19.86 0.55
N LEU A 175 -12.67 20.54 -0.01
CA LEU A 175 -12.32 21.90 0.38
C LEU A 175 -13.31 22.90 -0.23
N ASP A 176 -14.04 23.59 0.64
CA ASP A 176 -15.05 24.54 0.22
C ASP A 176 -14.43 25.72 -0.53
N HIS A 177 -15.03 26.05 -1.68
CA HIS A 177 -14.65 27.18 -2.51
C HIS A 177 -13.18 27.15 -3.02
N PHE A 178 -12.53 25.98 -3.04
CA PHE A 178 -11.15 25.86 -3.53
C PHE A 178 -10.97 26.36 -4.98
N LYS A 179 -11.98 26.14 -5.85
CA LYS A 179 -11.98 26.70 -7.21
C LYS A 179 -11.83 28.23 -7.24
N THR A 180 -12.37 28.94 -6.25
CA THR A 180 -12.23 30.40 -6.13
C THR A 180 -10.77 30.80 -5.88
N ILE A 181 -10.03 30.03 -5.08
CA ILE A 181 -8.60 30.23 -4.83
C ILE A 181 -7.83 30.09 -6.15
N ASN A 182 -8.06 28.99 -6.88
CA ASN A 182 -7.44 28.76 -8.18
C ASN A 182 -7.74 29.87 -9.19
N ASN A 183 -9.00 30.30 -9.28
CA ASN A 183 -9.41 31.35 -10.22
C ASN A 183 -8.79 32.70 -9.88
N THR A 184 -8.52 32.99 -8.60
CA THR A 184 -8.03 34.29 -8.14
C THR A 184 -6.50 34.38 -8.13
N LYS A 185 -5.81 33.28 -7.82
CA LYS A 185 -4.36 33.26 -7.59
C LYS A 185 -3.58 32.28 -8.47
N GLY A 186 -4.27 31.52 -9.31
CA GLY A 186 -3.67 30.51 -10.19
C GLY A 186 -3.47 29.15 -9.51
N HIS A 187 -3.26 28.14 -10.35
CA HIS A 187 -3.17 26.74 -9.92
C HIS A 187 -1.98 26.46 -8.99
N SER A 188 -0.83 27.10 -9.22
CA SER A 188 0.36 26.90 -8.37
C SER A 188 0.10 27.25 -6.90
N MET A 189 -0.72 28.28 -6.65
CA MET A 189 -1.09 28.67 -5.30
C MET A 189 -2.12 27.70 -4.69
N GLY A 190 -3.07 27.22 -5.49
CA GLY A 190 -4.00 26.17 -5.06
C GLY A 190 -3.28 24.87 -4.73
N ASP A 191 -2.24 24.50 -5.48
CA ASP A 191 -1.43 23.33 -5.20
C ASP A 191 -0.74 23.42 -3.83
N LEU A 192 -0.23 24.60 -3.44
CA LEU A 192 0.33 24.83 -2.11
C LEU A 192 -0.73 24.70 -1.00
N VAL A 193 -1.96 25.21 -1.24
CA VAL A 193 -3.09 25.03 -0.31
C VAL A 193 -3.42 23.54 -0.15
N LEU A 194 -3.42 22.76 -1.23
CA LEU A 194 -3.68 21.33 -1.18
C LEU A 194 -2.60 20.56 -0.43
N VAL A 195 -1.32 20.91 -0.63
CA VAL A 195 -0.20 20.32 0.11
C VAL A 195 -0.32 20.62 1.60
N GLU A 196 -0.69 21.84 1.98
CA GLU A 196 -0.87 22.22 3.38
C GLU A 196 -2.10 21.57 4.00
N ALA A 197 -3.22 21.48 3.27
CA ALA A 197 -4.42 20.76 3.71
C ALA A 197 -4.11 19.27 3.95
N ALA A 198 -3.37 18.64 3.04
CA ALA A 198 -2.91 17.26 3.17
C ALA A 198 -2.13 17.04 4.47
N LYS A 199 -1.16 17.93 4.76
CA LYS A 199 -0.37 17.88 6.01
C LYS A 199 -1.24 18.03 7.25
N ARG A 200 -2.18 18.99 7.24
CA ARG A 200 -3.10 19.22 8.36
C ARG A 200 -3.95 18.00 8.63
N ILE A 201 -4.57 17.40 7.60
CA ILE A 201 -5.39 16.19 7.75
C ILE A 201 -4.53 15.02 8.25
N PHE A 202 -3.35 14.81 7.67
CA PHE A 202 -2.44 13.73 8.06
C PHE A 202 -2.01 13.80 9.53
N ASN A 203 -1.73 15.00 10.05
CA ASN A 203 -1.29 15.20 11.43
C ASN A 203 -2.41 15.03 12.48
N ILE A 204 -3.68 15.04 12.07
CA ILE A 204 -4.83 14.90 12.96
C ILE A 204 -5.16 13.43 13.22
N VAL A 205 -5.02 12.60 12.19
CA VAL A 205 -5.41 11.19 12.24
C VAL A 205 -4.33 10.34 12.91
N ARG A 206 -4.70 9.14 13.35
CA ARG A 206 -3.75 8.21 13.98
C ARG A 206 -2.97 7.46 12.91
N GLN A 207 -1.84 6.86 13.29
CA GLN A 207 -1.02 6.03 12.39
C GLN A 207 -1.79 4.82 11.82
N CYS A 208 -2.82 4.33 12.52
CA CYS A 208 -3.67 3.24 12.05
C CYS A 208 -4.72 3.66 11.01
N ASP A 209 -4.93 4.96 10.83
CA ASP A 209 -5.87 5.52 9.86
C ASP A 209 -5.16 5.74 8.52
N THR A 210 -5.91 5.76 7.42
CA THR A 210 -5.36 6.07 6.08
C THR A 210 -5.92 7.41 5.62
N VAL A 211 -5.05 8.32 5.19
CA VAL A 211 -5.43 9.55 4.48
C VAL A 211 -5.10 9.36 3.01
N ALA A 212 -6.00 9.74 2.12
CA ALA A 212 -5.82 9.70 0.68
C ALA A 212 -6.29 10.99 0.02
N ARG A 213 -5.74 11.29 -1.15
CA ARG A 213 -6.26 12.34 -2.04
C ARG A 213 -6.72 11.71 -3.34
N PHE A 214 -7.97 11.99 -3.72
CA PHE A 214 -8.57 11.37 -4.92
C PHE A 214 -8.37 12.23 -6.18
N GLY A 215 -8.05 13.50 -5.99
CA GLY A 215 -7.81 14.47 -7.06
C GLY A 215 -8.50 15.79 -6.73
N GLY A 216 -8.11 16.88 -7.40
CA GLY A 216 -8.70 18.20 -7.14
C GLY A 216 -8.58 18.60 -5.66
N ASP A 217 -9.70 18.94 -5.05
CA ASP A 217 -9.93 19.32 -3.65
C ASP A 217 -10.47 18.18 -2.77
N GLU A 218 -10.50 16.94 -3.28
CA GLU A 218 -11.10 15.80 -2.61
C GLU A 218 -10.08 14.96 -1.84
N PHE A 219 -10.32 14.81 -0.54
CA PHE A 219 -9.57 13.94 0.37
C PHE A 219 -10.49 12.87 0.95
N VAL A 220 -9.92 11.71 1.27
CA VAL A 220 -10.65 10.62 1.90
C VAL A 220 -9.86 10.08 3.07
N VAL A 221 -10.51 9.92 4.22
CA VAL A 221 -9.91 9.31 5.42
C VAL A 221 -10.63 8.02 5.77
N LEU A 222 -9.87 6.96 5.97
CA LEU A 222 -10.34 5.67 6.48
C LEU A 222 -9.96 5.55 7.95
N ILE A 223 -10.96 5.51 8.82
CA ILE A 223 -10.78 5.44 10.27
C ILE A 223 -10.98 4.02 10.76
N ASN A 224 -10.01 3.52 11.53
CA ASN A 224 -10.16 2.30 12.31
C ASN A 224 -10.57 2.65 13.75
N THR A 225 -11.85 2.48 14.09
CA THR A 225 -12.33 2.81 15.44
C THR A 225 -11.89 1.77 16.48
N SER A 226 -11.69 0.52 16.06
CA SER A 226 -11.44 -0.62 16.95
C SER A 226 -12.50 -0.74 18.07
N LYS A 227 -13.76 -0.39 17.78
CA LYS A 227 -14.89 -0.47 18.70
C LYS A 227 -15.97 -1.42 18.17
N GLU A 228 -16.43 -2.32 19.04
CA GLU A 228 -17.59 -3.17 18.75
C GLU A 228 -18.91 -2.40 18.88
N ASP A 229 -18.97 -1.38 19.75
CA ASP A 229 -20.16 -0.58 19.96
C ASP A 229 -20.29 0.54 18.90
N LYS A 230 -21.42 0.54 18.18
CA LYS A 230 -21.71 1.51 17.10
C LYS A 230 -21.68 2.96 17.61
N ILE A 231 -22.16 3.21 18.84
CA ILE A 231 -22.26 4.57 19.39
C ILE A 231 -20.88 5.12 19.71
N GLN A 232 -20.02 4.32 20.35
CA GLN A 232 -18.62 4.69 20.61
C GLN A 232 -17.84 4.89 19.31
N ALA A 233 -17.99 3.98 18.35
CA ALA A 233 -17.35 4.10 17.03
C ALA A 233 -17.75 5.40 16.29
N THR A 234 -19.05 5.72 16.32
CA THR A 234 -19.58 6.94 15.71
C THR A 234 -19.02 8.19 16.41
N ALA A 235 -18.87 8.16 17.73
CA ALA A 235 -18.26 9.25 18.48
C ALA A 235 -16.78 9.45 18.12
N ASP A 236 -16.01 8.37 17.92
CA ASP A 236 -14.62 8.45 17.48
C ASP A 236 -14.52 9.11 16.09
N ALA A 237 -15.37 8.70 15.13
CA ALA A 237 -15.42 9.30 13.81
C ALA A 237 -15.83 10.79 13.85
N GLN A 238 -16.80 11.14 14.69
CA GLN A 238 -17.22 12.53 14.92
C GLN A 238 -16.05 13.38 15.42
N VAL A 239 -15.31 12.92 16.43
CA VAL A 239 -14.17 13.67 17.01
C VAL A 239 -13.09 13.93 15.96
N VAL A 240 -12.81 12.96 15.08
CA VAL A 240 -11.85 13.16 13.99
C VAL A 240 -12.36 14.18 12.98
N ALA A 241 -13.64 14.09 12.57
CA ALA A 241 -14.23 15.05 11.64
C ALA A 241 -14.22 16.49 12.19
N GLU A 242 -14.58 16.68 13.47
CA GLU A 242 -14.55 17.99 14.14
C GLU A 242 -13.14 18.58 14.20
N LYS A 243 -12.13 17.75 14.50
CA LYS A 243 -10.73 18.18 14.48
C LYS A 243 -10.27 18.60 13.10
N ILE A 244 -10.62 17.83 12.06
CA ILE A 244 -10.31 18.15 10.67
C ILE A 244 -10.92 19.51 10.27
N LEU A 245 -12.21 19.72 10.54
CA LEU A 245 -12.88 20.99 10.26
C LEU A 245 -12.19 22.16 10.98
N THR A 246 -11.92 22.00 12.28
CA THR A 246 -11.27 23.04 13.10
C THR A 246 -9.87 23.39 12.57
N GLU A 247 -9.10 22.41 12.11
CA GLU A 247 -7.74 22.65 11.60
C GLU A 247 -7.76 23.27 10.20
N LEU A 248 -8.70 22.86 9.34
CA LEU A 248 -8.83 23.40 7.98
C LEU A 248 -9.43 24.81 7.98
N GLU A 249 -10.19 25.21 9.01
CA GLU A 249 -10.71 26.58 9.14
C GLU A 249 -9.61 27.61 9.51
N LYS A 250 -8.47 27.16 10.06
CA LYS A 250 -7.36 28.06 10.36
C LYS A 250 -6.78 28.66 9.07
N PRO A 251 -6.32 29.92 9.08
CA PRO A 251 -5.70 30.53 7.91
C PRO A 251 -4.54 29.70 7.34
N PHE A 252 -4.46 29.61 6.02
CA PHE A 252 -3.32 29.02 5.30
C PHE A 252 -2.35 30.15 4.96
N TYR A 253 -1.22 30.18 5.67
CA TYR A 253 -0.14 31.13 5.44
C TYR A 253 0.78 30.57 4.35
N ILE A 254 0.64 31.07 3.13
CA ILE A 254 1.41 30.60 1.97
C ILE A 254 2.04 31.82 1.31
N ASP A 255 3.37 31.86 1.31
CA ASP A 255 4.16 33.03 0.92
C ASP A 255 3.68 34.28 1.69
N ASP A 256 3.30 35.34 0.97
CA ASP A 256 2.78 36.60 1.52
C ASP A 256 1.24 36.66 1.59
N TYR A 257 0.55 35.53 1.43
CA TYR A 257 -0.92 35.47 1.37
C TYR A 257 -1.55 34.64 2.49
N ASP A 258 -2.68 35.14 2.99
CA ASP A 258 -3.54 34.45 3.93
C ASP A 258 -4.79 33.93 3.21
N PHE A 259 -4.86 32.61 3.00
CA PHE A 259 -6.07 31.98 2.48
C PHE A 259 -6.98 31.50 3.60
N ARG A 260 -8.29 31.61 3.38
CA ARG A 260 -9.30 30.99 4.21
C ARG A 260 -10.16 30.08 3.35
N THR A 261 -10.26 28.84 3.77
CA THR A 261 -11.18 27.84 3.23
C THR A 261 -11.74 27.06 4.42
N SER A 262 -12.79 26.29 4.17
CA SER A 262 -13.35 25.33 5.10
C SER A 262 -13.46 23.99 4.40
N ALA A 263 -14.03 22.98 5.06
CA ALA A 263 -14.32 21.73 4.40
C ALA A 263 -15.75 21.27 4.65
N SER A 264 -16.28 20.52 3.69
CA SER A 264 -17.50 19.75 3.85
C SER A 264 -17.15 18.28 3.95
N ILE A 265 -17.66 17.59 4.97
CA ILE A 265 -17.31 16.19 5.26
C ILE A 265 -18.55 15.30 5.24
N GLY A 266 -18.46 14.15 4.57
CA GLY A 266 -19.47 13.09 4.61
C GLY A 266 -18.93 11.83 5.26
N ILE A 267 -19.71 11.21 6.13
CA ILE A 267 -19.26 10.08 6.95
C ILE A 267 -20.14 8.85 6.71
N ALA A 268 -19.53 7.73 6.33
CA ALA A 268 -20.18 6.42 6.24
C ALA A 268 -19.56 5.44 7.24
N MET A 269 -20.38 4.88 8.12
CA MET A 269 -19.98 3.84 9.09
C MET A 269 -20.21 2.45 8.50
N PHE A 270 -19.31 1.50 8.78
CA PHE A 270 -19.45 0.11 8.36
C PHE A 270 -18.80 -0.84 9.38
N ILE A 271 -19.17 -2.13 9.36
CA ILE A 271 -18.63 -3.17 10.27
C ILE A 271 -18.31 -4.48 9.55
N ASP A 272 -18.90 -4.71 8.38
CA ASP A 272 -18.79 -5.97 7.66
C ASP A 272 -18.85 -5.77 6.13
N THR A 273 -19.07 -6.88 5.42
CA THR A 273 -19.13 -6.97 3.96
C THR A 273 -20.54 -6.78 3.41
N GLU A 274 -21.50 -6.26 4.17
CA GLU A 274 -22.88 -6.04 3.67
C GLU A 274 -22.92 -5.08 2.47
N HIS A 275 -21.96 -4.16 2.39
CA HIS A 275 -21.90 -3.13 1.37
C HIS A 275 -20.64 -3.28 0.52
N SER A 276 -20.76 -3.03 -0.79
CA SER A 276 -19.60 -2.97 -1.66
C SER A 276 -18.75 -1.73 -1.36
N ILE A 277 -17.49 -1.74 -1.79
CA ILE A 277 -16.61 -0.56 -1.70
C ILE A 277 -17.25 0.64 -2.38
N ASP A 278 -17.84 0.44 -3.57
CA ASP A 278 -18.49 1.52 -4.32
C ASP A 278 -19.70 2.09 -3.58
N ASP A 279 -20.47 1.26 -2.86
CA ASP A 279 -21.60 1.72 -2.07
C ASP A 279 -21.14 2.57 -0.89
N LEU A 280 -20.15 2.10 -0.12
CA LEU A 280 -19.59 2.85 1.01
C LEU A 280 -19.02 4.21 0.57
N MET A 281 -18.33 4.24 -0.57
CA MET A 281 -17.82 5.48 -1.15
C MET A 281 -18.95 6.42 -1.57
N LYS A 282 -19.99 5.92 -2.25
CA LYS A 282 -21.17 6.71 -2.63
C LYS A 282 -21.93 7.25 -1.42
N TYR A 283 -22.01 6.48 -0.34
CA TYR A 283 -22.66 6.90 0.91
C TYR A 283 -21.91 8.07 1.55
N ALA A 284 -20.59 7.98 1.66
CA ALA A 284 -19.76 9.05 2.20
C ALA A 284 -19.82 10.31 1.29
N ASP A 285 -19.72 10.15 -0.02
CA ASP A 285 -19.84 11.24 -0.99
C ASP A 285 -21.22 11.93 -0.94
N SER A 286 -22.31 11.15 -0.88
CA SER A 286 -23.67 11.68 -0.75
C SER A 286 -23.85 12.47 0.54
N ALA A 287 -23.31 11.98 1.66
CA ALA A 287 -23.33 12.69 2.92
C ALA A 287 -22.51 14.00 2.86
N MET A 288 -21.39 14.02 2.15
CA MET A 288 -20.57 15.21 1.95
C MET A 288 -21.31 16.26 1.11
N HIS A 289 -21.99 15.83 0.04
CA HIS A 289 -22.87 16.71 -0.73
C HIS A 289 -23.99 17.31 0.12
N ASN A 290 -24.58 16.51 1.03
CA ASN A 290 -25.54 17.03 2.01
C ASN A 290 -24.90 18.05 2.96
N ALA A 291 -23.65 17.87 3.39
CA ALA A 291 -22.93 18.87 4.18
C ALA A 291 -22.76 20.19 3.40
N LYS A 292 -22.38 20.11 2.11
CA LYS A 292 -22.29 21.29 1.22
C LYS A 292 -23.61 22.03 1.07
N ALA A 293 -24.71 21.29 0.88
CA ALA A 293 -26.04 21.87 0.73
C ALA A 293 -26.56 22.52 2.02
N ASN A 294 -26.12 22.02 3.19
CA ASN A 294 -26.54 22.49 4.51
C ASN A 294 -25.58 23.52 5.14
N GLY A 295 -24.96 24.36 4.32
CA GLY A 295 -24.22 25.52 4.79
C GLY A 295 -22.70 25.39 4.78
N ARG A 296 -22.13 24.24 4.36
CA ARG A 296 -20.68 23.97 4.31
C ARG A 296 -20.04 24.06 5.71
N ASN A 297 -18.71 23.93 5.79
CA ASN A 297 -17.94 23.95 7.05
C ASN A 297 -18.54 23.03 8.13
N THR A 298 -18.93 21.82 7.72
CA THR A 298 -19.65 20.89 8.59
C THR A 298 -19.46 19.45 8.12
N PHE A 299 -19.86 18.51 8.96
CA PHE A 299 -19.90 17.10 8.61
C PHE A 299 -21.33 16.55 8.67
N ARG A 300 -21.62 15.51 7.89
CA ARG A 300 -22.87 14.75 7.95
C ARG A 300 -22.60 13.26 7.90
N PHE A 301 -23.32 12.49 8.70
CA PHE A 301 -23.40 11.05 8.56
C PHE A 301 -24.39 10.68 7.45
N PHE A 302 -24.09 9.62 6.72
CA PHE A 302 -25.01 9.07 5.72
C PHE A 302 -26.28 8.50 6.36
N ASP A 303 -26.14 7.79 7.49
CA ASP A 303 -27.26 7.21 8.24
C ASP A 303 -28.05 8.33 8.95
N PRO A 304 -29.32 8.59 8.56
CA PRO A 304 -30.12 9.66 9.14
C PRO A 304 -30.41 9.47 10.64
N VAL A 305 -30.45 8.23 11.11
CA VAL A 305 -30.67 7.94 12.53
C VAL A 305 -29.43 8.32 13.33
N LEU A 306 -28.24 7.97 12.85
CA LEU A 306 -26.99 8.41 13.46
C LEU A 306 -26.87 9.94 13.43
N GLN A 307 -27.19 10.56 12.30
CA GLN A 307 -27.14 12.02 12.16
C GLN A 307 -28.01 12.70 13.22
N LYS A 308 -29.25 12.25 13.41
CA LYS A 308 -30.17 12.78 14.42
C LYS A 308 -29.65 12.55 15.85
N MET A 309 -29.12 11.37 16.14
CA MET A 309 -28.56 11.06 17.47
C MET A 309 -27.38 11.99 17.82
N ILE A 310 -26.52 12.29 16.85
CA ILE A 310 -25.36 13.18 17.03
C ILE A 310 -25.82 14.63 17.30
N GLU A 311 -26.84 15.10 16.58
CA GLU A 311 -27.44 16.42 16.80
C GLU A 311 -28.09 16.54 18.18
N GLU A 312 -28.88 15.54 18.59
CA GLU A 312 -29.50 15.50 19.92
C GLU A 312 -28.46 15.51 21.04
N ARG A 313 -27.37 14.73 20.87
CA ARG A 313 -26.24 14.71 21.81
C ARG A 313 -25.55 16.07 21.90
N ALA A 314 -25.28 16.71 20.76
CA ALA A 314 -24.67 18.04 20.72
C ALA A 314 -25.57 19.09 21.39
N HIS A 315 -26.87 19.05 21.12
CA HIS A 315 -27.86 19.91 21.78
C HIS A 315 -27.88 19.70 23.30
N MET A 316 -27.82 18.45 23.77
CA MET A 316 -27.78 18.14 25.19
C MET A 316 -26.52 18.68 25.86
N ILE A 317 -25.34 18.49 25.25
CA ILE A 317 -24.07 19.02 25.76
C ILE A 317 -24.11 20.55 25.88
N ASN A 318 -24.63 21.24 24.85
CA ASN A 318 -24.75 22.70 24.88
C ASN A 318 -25.71 23.17 25.99
N ARG A 319 -26.85 22.48 26.15
CA ARG A 319 -27.80 22.77 27.24
C ARG A 319 -27.15 22.58 28.61
N LEU A 320 -26.37 21.52 28.80
CA LEU A 320 -25.66 21.26 30.05
C LEU A 320 -24.60 22.33 30.34
N ARG A 321 -23.79 22.73 29.35
CA ARG A 321 -22.82 23.83 29.50
C ARG A 321 -23.50 25.12 29.93
N LYS A 322 -24.57 25.51 29.24
CA LYS A 322 -25.36 26.70 29.60
C LYS A 322 -25.98 26.58 30.99
N ALA A 323 -26.49 25.40 31.38
CA ALA A 323 -27.08 25.21 32.70
C ALA A 323 -26.03 25.37 33.81
N ILE A 324 -24.79 24.90 33.59
CA ILE A 324 -23.67 25.08 34.51
C ILE A 324 -23.27 26.57 34.58
N GLU A 325 -23.04 27.21 33.43
CA GLU A 325 -22.65 28.63 33.36
C GLU A 325 -23.66 29.57 34.03
N ASN A 326 -24.96 29.24 33.91
CA ASN A 326 -26.04 30.04 34.50
C ASN A 326 -26.48 29.57 35.89
N ASN A 327 -25.75 28.65 36.53
CA ASN A 327 -26.09 28.07 37.85
C ASN A 327 -27.53 27.49 37.94
N PHE A 328 -28.02 26.87 36.86
CA PHE A 328 -29.33 26.20 36.81
C PHE A 328 -29.30 24.72 37.23
N MET A 329 -28.18 24.25 37.80
CA MET A 329 -28.05 22.91 38.36
C MET A 329 -28.34 22.96 39.86
N ALA A 330 -29.23 22.08 40.33
CA ALA A 330 -29.56 21.95 41.75
C ALA A 330 -29.17 20.57 42.26
N LEU A 331 -28.62 20.53 43.48
CA LEU A 331 -28.32 19.28 44.16
C LEU A 331 -29.56 18.84 44.94
N HIS A 332 -30.06 17.66 44.62
CA HIS A 332 -31.15 17.01 45.35
C HIS A 332 -30.59 15.80 46.10
N TYR A 333 -31.05 15.62 47.34
CA TYR A 333 -30.70 14.48 48.18
C TYR A 333 -31.91 13.55 48.30
N GLN A 334 -31.68 12.25 48.17
CA GLN A 334 -32.68 11.23 48.45
C GLN A 334 -32.13 10.31 49.54
N ASN A 335 -32.75 10.38 50.72
CA ASN A 335 -32.32 9.61 51.89
C ASN A 335 -32.36 8.10 51.60
N GLN A 336 -31.25 7.43 51.83
CA GLN A 336 -31.14 5.98 51.90
C GLN A 336 -31.46 5.54 53.34
N ILE A 337 -32.48 4.70 53.51
CA ILE A 337 -32.94 4.25 54.83
C ILE A 337 -32.61 2.78 55.01
N LEU A 338 -32.01 2.43 56.15
CA LEU A 338 -31.80 1.05 56.56
C LEU A 338 -33.14 0.42 56.94
N VAL A 339 -33.55 -0.62 56.23
CA VAL A 339 -34.82 -1.33 56.49
C VAL A 339 -34.68 -2.24 57.72
N ASN A 340 -34.77 -1.65 58.90
CA ASN A 340 -34.92 -2.33 60.18
C ASN A 340 -36.10 -1.73 60.96
N ARG A 341 -36.37 -2.23 62.18
CA ARG A 341 -37.49 -1.75 63.03
C ARG A 341 -37.47 -0.24 63.35
N HIS A 342 -36.39 0.49 63.08
CA HIS A 342 -36.20 1.88 63.48
C HIS A 342 -35.86 2.86 62.33
N GLN A 343 -35.90 2.43 61.05
CA GLN A 343 -35.76 3.28 59.86
C GLN A 343 -34.71 4.40 59.98
N HIS A 344 -33.43 4.04 60.17
CA HIS A 344 -32.36 5.03 60.24
C HIS A 344 -31.87 5.45 58.85
N VAL A 345 -31.67 6.75 58.63
CA VAL A 345 -31.01 7.29 57.42
C VAL A 345 -29.52 6.95 57.48
N VAL A 346 -29.00 6.36 56.41
CA VAL A 346 -27.61 5.90 56.30
C VAL A 346 -26.83 6.58 55.17
N GLY A 347 -27.48 7.37 54.31
CA GLY A 347 -26.86 8.05 53.17
C GLY A 347 -27.79 9.01 52.48
#